data_AF-A0A524QPZ1-F1
#
_entry.id   AF-A0A524QPZ1-F1
#
_cell.length_a   1.000
_cell.length_b   1.000
_cell.length_c   1.000
_cell.angle_alpha   90.00
_cell.angle_beta   90.00
_cell.angle_gamma   90.00
#
_symmetry.space_group_name_H-M   'P 1'
#
loop_
_entity.id
_entity.type
_entity.pdbx_description
1 polymer ?
#
loop_
_entity_poly.entity_id
_entity_poly.type
_entity_poly.pdbx_seq_one_letter_code
_entity_poly.pdbx_strand_id
1 'polypeptide(L)'
;MADTTLPDSYVQKFLNNFEIGKINAEVDTMTAARFGVRSFPTVLMLKPNGMEIDRIVGYLPPVEFVTAIVNAMSGIGTLDDLLNRLARKPKDIELTYEIGQKYRWRGDYDKAATYFQEVVMLDGDNGRKMAAQAAFNLGNMQYKERNYNAAIANWRDMIKAYPQDSSGIEAKLMIALSFQ
;
A
#
# COMPACT_ATOMS: atom_id res chain seq x y z
N MET A 1 16.96 -1.76 23.87
CA MET A 1 15.63 -2.39 23.99
C MET A 1 14.93 -2.15 22.66
N ALA A 2 14.14 -3.08 22.13
CA ALA A 2 13.45 -2.83 20.88
C ALA A 2 12.46 -1.68 21.10
N ASP A 3 12.74 -0.52 20.50
CA ASP A 3 11.87 0.65 20.55
C ASP A 3 10.59 0.30 19.78
N THR A 4 9.56 -0.12 20.52
CA THR A 4 8.25 -0.45 19.96
C THR A 4 7.38 0.79 19.98
N THR A 5 6.65 1.05 18.89
CA THR A 5 5.95 2.31 18.66
C THR A 5 4.86 2.58 19.69
N LEU A 6 3.98 1.61 19.94
CA LEU A 6 2.80 1.85 20.76
C LEU A 6 3.13 2.08 22.24
N PRO A 7 4.05 1.33 22.88
CA PRO A 7 4.41 1.57 24.28
C PRO A 7 5.20 2.87 24.54
N ASP A 8 5.70 3.53 23.50
CA ASP A 8 6.46 4.77 23.65
C ASP A 8 5.64 5.87 24.35
N SER A 9 6.25 6.54 25.34
CA SER A 9 5.54 7.50 26.18
C SER A 9 5.08 8.76 25.43
N TYR A 10 5.80 9.16 24.38
CA TYR A 10 5.42 10.27 23.52
C TYR A 10 4.24 9.87 22.63
N VAL A 11 4.27 8.66 22.05
CA VAL A 11 3.14 8.10 21.30
C VAL A 11 1.90 7.98 22.18
N GLN A 12 2.01 7.43 23.39
CA GLN A 12 0.89 7.31 24.32
C GLN A 12 0.27 8.67 24.67
N LYS A 13 1.10 9.68 25.00
CA LYS A 13 0.63 11.04 25.27
C LYS A 13 -0.08 11.65 24.06
N PHE A 14 0.45 11.42 22.86
CA PHE A 14 -0.17 11.89 21.62
C PHE A 14 -1.53 11.22 21.37
N LEU A 15 -1.62 9.90 21.56
CA LEU A 15 -2.84 9.12 21.32
C LEU A 15 -3.98 9.44 22.29
N ASN A 16 -3.72 10.08 23.43
CA ASN A 16 -4.75 10.56 24.35
C ASN A 16 -5.72 11.59 23.73
N ASN A 17 -5.36 12.16 22.58
CA ASN A 17 -6.22 13.09 21.83
C ASN A 17 -7.21 12.37 20.90
N PHE A 18 -7.24 11.04 20.91
CA PHE A 18 -8.02 10.22 19.98
C PHE A 18 -8.83 9.15 20.71
N GLU A 19 -9.95 8.75 20.11
CA GLU A 19 -10.68 7.55 20.49
C GLU A 19 -10.00 6.33 19.85
N ILE A 20 -9.43 5.45 20.67
CA ILE A 20 -8.65 4.30 20.20
C ILE A 20 -9.45 3.01 20.30
N GLY A 21 -9.71 2.39 19.15
CA GLY A 21 -10.23 1.02 19.05
C GLY A 21 -9.11 0.04 18.70
N LYS A 22 -8.95 -1.02 19.50
CA LYS A 22 -8.05 -2.15 19.18
C LYS A 22 -8.89 -3.35 18.77
N ILE A 23 -8.58 -3.90 17.60
CA ILE A 23 -9.29 -5.03 17.02
C ILE A 23 -8.29 -6.16 16.77
N ASN A 24 -8.61 -7.36 17.26
CA ASN A 24 -7.95 -8.56 16.80
C ASN A 24 -8.62 -9.00 15.50
N ALA A 25 -7.99 -8.70 14.37
CA ALA A 25 -8.53 -8.96 13.04
C ALA A 25 -8.57 -10.44 12.64
N GLU A 26 -7.89 -11.32 13.40
CA GLU A 26 -8.00 -12.78 13.22
C GLU A 26 -9.28 -13.33 13.89
N VAL A 27 -9.80 -12.61 14.89
CA VAL A 27 -11.04 -12.97 15.59
C VAL A 27 -12.22 -12.24 14.97
N ASP A 28 -12.14 -10.92 14.83
CA ASP A 28 -13.16 -10.09 14.19
C ASP A 28 -12.83 -9.87 12.71
N THR A 29 -12.96 -10.96 11.94
CA THR A 29 -12.72 -10.97 10.50
C THR A 29 -13.73 -10.12 9.73
N MET A 30 -14.93 -9.91 10.28
CA MET A 30 -15.97 -9.09 9.67
C MET A 30 -15.58 -7.61 9.66
N THR A 31 -15.10 -7.09 10.80
CA THR A 31 -14.63 -5.70 10.85
C THR A 31 -13.35 -5.52 10.02
N ALA A 32 -12.43 -6.48 10.03
CA ALA A 32 -11.24 -6.44 9.18
C ALA A 32 -11.63 -6.39 7.68
N ALA A 33 -12.59 -7.23 7.26
CA ALA A 33 -13.10 -7.24 5.89
C ALA A 33 -13.81 -5.93 5.53
N ARG A 34 -14.64 -5.39 6.42
CA ARG A 34 -15.35 -4.11 6.22
C ARG A 34 -14.41 -2.96 5.88
N PHE A 35 -13.23 -2.91 6.51
CA PHE A 35 -12.23 -1.87 6.25
C PHE A 35 -11.12 -2.29 5.28
N GLY A 36 -11.23 -3.47 4.66
CA GLY A 36 -10.22 -3.97 3.71
C GLY A 36 -8.84 -4.13 4.35
N VAL A 37 -8.75 -4.50 5.63
CA VAL A 37 -7.48 -4.76 6.30
C VAL A 37 -6.98 -6.15 5.91
N ARG A 38 -5.84 -6.21 5.22
CA ARG A 38 -5.26 -7.45 4.66
C ARG A 38 -3.79 -7.65 5.01
N SER A 39 -3.25 -6.83 5.91
CA SER A 39 -1.86 -6.88 6.38
C SER A 39 -1.81 -6.38 7.82
N PHE A 40 -0.93 -6.97 8.62
CA PHE A 40 -0.79 -6.63 10.04
C PHE A 40 0.64 -6.17 10.36
N PRO A 41 0.81 -5.25 11.34
CA PRO A 41 -0.25 -4.40 11.90
C PRO A 41 -0.76 -3.38 10.86
N THR A 42 -2.00 -2.92 11.01
CA THR A 42 -2.54 -1.76 10.28
C THR A 42 -3.24 -0.84 11.27
N VAL A 43 -2.95 0.46 11.20
CA VAL A 43 -3.65 1.50 11.96
C VAL A 43 -4.49 2.31 10.99
N LEU A 44 -5.79 2.38 11.23
CA LEU A 44 -6.73 3.16 10.44
C LEU A 44 -7.04 4.46 11.17
N MET A 45 -7.01 5.57 10.43
CA MET A 45 -7.48 6.86 10.89
C MET A 45 -8.87 7.09 10.29
N LEU A 46 -9.88 7.18 11.14
CA LEU A 46 -11.28 7.25 10.72
C LEU A 46 -11.89 8.58 11.14
N LYS A 47 -12.81 9.10 10.31
CA LYS A 47 -13.75 10.16 10.69
C LYS A 47 -14.83 9.58 11.63
N PRO A 48 -15.53 10.42 12.41
CA PRO A 48 -16.61 9.96 13.30
C PRO A 48 -17.74 9.18 12.60
N ASN A 49 -17.95 9.42 11.30
CA ASN A 49 -18.93 8.70 10.49
C ASN A 49 -18.42 7.32 9.98
N GLY A 50 -17.22 6.90 10.38
CA GLY A 50 -16.61 5.63 9.97
C GLY A 50 -15.92 5.66 8.61
N MET A 51 -15.84 6.81 7.93
CA MET A 51 -15.05 6.93 6.70
C MET A 51 -13.56 6.98 7.02
N GLU A 52 -12.75 6.28 6.24
CA GLU A 52 -11.31 6.33 6.39
C GLU A 52 -10.71 7.64 5.85
N ILE A 53 -9.82 8.24 6.63
CA ILE A 53 -8.95 9.35 6.24
C ILE A 53 -7.72 8.76 5.56
N ASP A 54 -6.98 7.93 6.30
CA ASP A 54 -5.84 7.19 5.77
C ASP A 54 -5.48 5.99 6.67
N ARG A 55 -4.41 5.28 6.31
CA ARG A 55 -3.88 4.15 7.08
C ARG A 55 -2.37 4.12 7.13
N ILE A 56 -1.85 3.59 8.23
CA ILE A 56 -0.45 3.16 8.37
C ILE A 56 -0.45 1.65 8.26
N VAL A 57 0.31 1.11 7.31
CA VAL A 57 0.47 -0.34 7.13
C VAL A 57 1.88 -0.74 7.53
N GLY A 58 1.98 -1.70 8.44
CA GLY A 58 3.24 -2.14 9.01
C GLY A 58 3.72 -1.27 10.16
N TYR A 59 5.01 -1.41 10.48
CA TYR A 59 5.66 -0.72 11.57
C TYR A 59 6.22 0.64 11.11
N LEU A 60 6.04 1.65 11.94
CA LEU A 60 6.76 2.92 11.88
C LEU A 60 7.34 3.23 13.26
N PRO A 61 8.57 3.76 13.37
CA PRO A 61 9.08 4.23 14.66
C PRO A 61 8.24 5.38 15.24
N PRO A 62 8.38 5.69 16.55
CA PRO A 62 7.53 6.63 17.26
C PRO A 62 7.30 7.99 16.57
N VAL A 63 8.36 8.62 16.07
CA VAL A 63 8.29 9.96 15.45
C VAL A 63 7.55 9.90 14.11
N GLU A 64 7.89 8.93 13.27
CA GLU A 64 7.29 8.71 11.96
C GLU A 64 5.82 8.30 12.10
N PHE A 65 5.48 7.52 13.13
CA PHE A 65 4.12 7.14 13.43
C PHE A 65 3.24 8.35 13.77
N VAL A 66 3.69 9.20 14.69
CA VAL A 66 2.98 10.43 15.05
C VAL A 66 2.91 11.38 13.85
N THR A 67 4.01 11.52 13.10
CA THR A 67 4.05 12.36 11.89
C THR A 67 3.06 11.89 10.84
N ALA A 68 2.96 10.58 10.60
CA ALA A 68 2.00 10.01 9.66
C ALA A 68 0.55 10.32 10.08
N ILE A 69 0.23 10.24 11.38
CA ILE A 69 -1.10 10.60 11.87
C ILE A 69 -1.36 12.09 11.69
N VAL A 70 -0.44 12.97 12.09
CA VAL A 70 -0.60 14.42 11.95
C VAL A 70 -0.78 14.83 10.49
N ASN A 71 0.00 14.25 9.58
CA ASN A 71 -0.11 14.51 8.15
C ASN A 71 -1.47 14.07 7.61
N ALA A 72 -1.91 12.84 7.92
CA ALA A 72 -3.20 12.34 7.48
C ALA A 72 -4.37 13.19 8.03
N MET A 73 -4.32 13.59 9.30
CA MET A 73 -5.32 14.47 9.90
C MET A 73 -5.33 15.87 9.28
N SER A 74 -4.20 16.32 8.71
CA SER A 74 -4.06 17.57 7.95
C SER A 74 -4.35 17.39 6.45
N GLY A 75 -4.77 16.20 6.01
CA GLY A 75 -5.02 15.88 4.60
C GLY A 75 -3.76 15.58 3.79
N ILE A 76 -2.55 15.75 4.33
CA ILE A 76 -1.28 15.64 3.61
C ILE A 76 -0.96 14.17 3.31
N GLY A 77 -0.72 13.85 2.04
CA GLY A 77 -0.36 12.49 1.62
C GLY A 77 -1.51 11.47 1.73
N THR A 78 -2.73 11.94 1.99
CA THR A 78 -3.95 11.14 1.92
C THR A 78 -4.30 10.80 0.47
N LEU A 79 -5.15 9.80 0.25
CA LEU A 79 -5.60 9.46 -1.11
C LEU A 79 -6.20 10.67 -1.84
N ASP A 80 -7.04 11.45 -1.16
CA ASP A 80 -7.69 12.65 -1.72
C ASP A 80 -6.66 13.73 -2.10
N ASP A 81 -5.66 13.98 -1.26
CA ASP A 81 -4.58 14.93 -1.57
C ASP A 81 -3.77 14.48 -2.79
N LEU A 82 -3.36 13.21 -2.83
CA LEU A 82 -2.59 12.67 -3.96
C LEU A 82 -3.37 12.76 -5.27
N LEU A 83 -4.67 12.44 -5.27
CA LEU A 83 -5.53 12.59 -6.45
C LEU A 83 -5.61 14.05 -6.91
N ASN A 84 -5.79 14.99 -5.98
CA ASN A 84 -5.81 16.42 -6.29
C ASN A 84 -4.46 16.95 -6.81
N ARG A 85 -3.33 16.42 -6.30
CA ARG A 85 -1.98 16.74 -6.80
C ARG A 85 -1.78 16.20 -8.21
N LEU A 86 -2.18 14.95 -8.47
CA LEU A 86 -2.09 14.35 -9.81
C LEU A 86 -2.96 15.10 -10.83
N ALA A 87 -4.16 15.55 -10.44
CA ALA A 87 -5.02 16.35 -11.32
C ALA A 87 -4.35 17.67 -11.80
N ARG A 88 -3.46 18.25 -10.98
CA ARG A 88 -2.69 19.46 -11.31
C ARG A 88 -1.38 19.14 -12.07
N LYS A 89 -0.88 17.93 -11.93
CA LYS A 89 0.36 17.44 -12.56
C LYS A 89 0.08 16.08 -13.21
N PRO A 90 -0.67 16.06 -14.32
CA PRO A 90 -1.00 14.80 -14.98
C PRO A 90 0.28 14.08 -15.41
N LYS A 91 0.28 12.75 -15.32
CA LYS A 91 1.42 11.87 -15.65
C LYS A 91 2.63 11.97 -14.71
N ASP A 92 2.45 12.50 -13.51
CA ASP A 92 3.47 12.40 -12.45
C ASP A 92 3.57 10.93 -11.97
N ILE A 93 4.68 10.28 -12.33
CA ILE A 93 4.87 8.83 -12.11
C ILE A 93 4.86 8.48 -10.63
N GLU A 94 5.51 9.31 -9.80
CA GLU A 94 5.63 9.05 -8.36
C GLU A 94 4.26 9.15 -7.70
N LEU A 95 3.51 10.20 -8.01
CA LEU A 95 2.13 10.36 -7.52
C LEU A 95 1.22 9.22 -8.00
N THR A 96 1.33 8.83 -9.27
CA THR A 96 0.53 7.74 -9.85
C THR A 96 0.83 6.43 -9.10
N TYR A 97 2.10 6.14 -8.80
CA TYR A 97 2.49 4.97 -8.03
C TYR A 97 1.98 5.00 -6.59
N GLU A 98 2.12 6.14 -5.90
CA GLU A 98 1.62 6.30 -4.53
C GLU A 98 0.10 6.11 -4.45
N ILE A 99 -0.66 6.64 -5.41
CA ILE A 99 -2.11 6.44 -5.49
C ILE A 99 -2.45 4.96 -5.69
N GLY A 100 -1.74 4.27 -6.59
CA GLY A 100 -1.88 2.82 -6.77
C GLY A 100 -1.65 2.06 -5.46
N GLN A 101 -0.64 2.43 -4.68
CA GLN A 101 -0.37 1.85 -3.37
C GLN A 101 -1.49 2.14 -2.36
N LYS A 102 -2.05 3.36 -2.32
CA LYS A 102 -3.18 3.71 -1.45
C LYS A 102 -4.39 2.84 -1.72
N TYR A 103 -4.75 2.63 -2.99
CA TYR A 103 -5.85 1.74 -3.37
C TYR A 103 -5.54 0.27 -3.07
N ARG A 104 -4.30 -0.18 -3.35
CA ARG A 104 -3.86 -1.55 -3.05
C ARG A 104 -4.03 -1.87 -1.57
N TRP A 105 -3.60 -0.97 -0.70
CA TRP A 105 -3.68 -1.19 0.73
C TRP A 105 -5.12 -1.17 1.26
N ARG A 106 -6.04 -0.48 0.59
CA ARG A 106 -7.49 -0.48 0.86
C ARG A 106 -8.22 -1.70 0.29
N GLY A 107 -7.54 -2.51 -0.53
CA GLY A 107 -8.12 -3.67 -1.19
C GLY A 107 -8.93 -3.33 -2.46
N ASP A 108 -8.90 -2.08 -2.92
CA ASP A 108 -9.52 -1.64 -4.17
C ASP A 108 -8.56 -1.97 -5.33
N TYR A 109 -8.50 -3.25 -5.68
CA TYR A 109 -7.51 -3.77 -6.59
C TYR A 109 -7.74 -3.37 -8.05
N ASP A 110 -8.98 -3.13 -8.46
CA ASP A 110 -9.29 -2.63 -9.81
C ASP A 110 -8.68 -1.23 -10.03
N LYS A 111 -8.89 -0.31 -9.09
CA LYS A 111 -8.29 1.03 -9.18
C LYS A 111 -6.78 0.97 -9.03
N ALA A 112 -6.28 0.20 -8.07
CA ALA A 112 -4.83 0.05 -7.90
C ALA A 112 -4.17 -0.49 -9.17
N ALA A 113 -4.81 -1.45 -9.84
CA ALA A 113 -4.30 -2.01 -11.08
C ALA A 113 -4.25 -0.96 -12.20
N THR A 114 -5.29 -0.14 -12.31
CA THR A 114 -5.33 0.97 -13.28
C THR A 114 -4.15 1.92 -13.09
N TYR A 115 -3.88 2.37 -11.86
CA TYR A 115 -2.76 3.28 -11.58
C TYR A 115 -1.39 2.62 -11.77
N PHE A 116 -1.22 1.35 -11.38
CA PHE A 116 0.05 0.65 -11.64
C PHE A 116 0.31 0.40 -13.12
N GLN A 117 -0.72 0.10 -13.91
CA GLN A 117 -0.60 0.00 -15.37
C GLN A 117 -0.19 1.34 -15.99
N GLU A 118 -0.72 2.45 -15.49
CA GLU A 118 -0.30 3.79 -15.89
C GLU A 118 1.18 4.05 -15.56
N VAL A 119 1.65 3.64 -14.37
CA VAL A 119 3.09 3.73 -14.02
C VAL A 119 3.95 2.92 -14.99
N VAL A 120 3.56 1.68 -15.32
CA VAL A 120 4.28 0.83 -16.29
C VAL A 120 4.35 1.50 -17.67
N MET A 121 3.29 2.19 -18.08
CA MET A 121 3.26 2.92 -19.34
C MET A 121 4.15 4.19 -19.32
N LEU A 122 4.13 4.94 -18.21
CA LEU A 122 4.85 6.22 -18.09
C LEU A 122 6.35 6.05 -17.83
N ASP A 123 6.75 5.02 -17.08
CA ASP A 123 8.15 4.66 -16.79
C ASP A 123 8.58 3.45 -17.63
N GLY A 124 8.20 3.41 -18.90
CA GLY A 124 8.35 2.21 -19.75
C GLY A 124 9.78 1.70 -19.93
N ASP A 125 10.79 2.57 -19.81
CA ASP A 125 12.22 2.20 -19.81
C ASP A 125 12.75 1.81 -18.42
N ASN A 126 11.89 1.88 -17.41
CA ASN A 126 12.17 1.67 -15.99
C ASN A 126 13.29 2.58 -15.46
N GLY A 127 13.48 3.78 -16.04
CA GLY A 127 14.50 4.73 -15.62
C GLY A 127 14.35 5.18 -14.16
N ARG A 128 13.12 5.22 -13.64
CA ARG A 128 12.81 5.52 -12.22
C ARG A 128 12.69 4.27 -11.35
N LYS A 129 12.86 3.09 -11.92
CA LYS A 129 12.63 1.78 -11.26
C LYS A 129 11.20 1.57 -10.77
N MET A 130 10.25 2.39 -11.21
CA MET A 130 8.87 2.33 -10.73
C MET A 130 8.01 1.41 -11.59
N ALA A 131 8.29 1.27 -12.89
CA ALA A 131 7.57 0.32 -13.73
C ALA A 131 7.75 -1.12 -13.28
N ALA A 132 8.97 -1.54 -12.94
CA ALA A 132 9.23 -2.88 -12.41
C ALA A 132 8.49 -3.10 -11.07
N GLN A 133 8.55 -2.14 -10.15
CA GLN A 133 7.83 -2.22 -8.87
C GLN A 133 6.31 -2.27 -9.05
N ALA A 134 5.76 -1.47 -9.97
CA ALA A 134 4.34 -1.46 -10.29
C ALA A 134 3.89 -2.79 -10.91
N ALA A 135 4.65 -3.34 -11.86
CA ALA A 135 4.40 -4.65 -12.45
C ALA A 135 4.47 -5.78 -11.39
N PHE A 136 5.44 -5.72 -10.49
CA PHE A 136 5.53 -6.65 -9.36
C PHE A 136 4.30 -6.58 -8.46
N ASN A 137 3.85 -5.36 -8.13
CA ASN A 137 2.65 -5.13 -7.32
C ASN A 137 1.38 -5.63 -8.00
N LEU A 138 1.24 -5.46 -9.32
CA LEU A 138 0.14 -6.02 -10.11
C LEU A 138 0.10 -7.55 -9.99
N GLY A 139 1.24 -8.22 -10.15
CA GLY A 139 1.33 -9.68 -9.99
C GLY A 139 0.95 -10.13 -8.57
N ASN A 140 1.44 -9.41 -7.54
CA ASN A 140 1.08 -9.67 -6.14
C ASN A 140 -0.42 -9.51 -5.86
N MET A 141 -1.07 -8.54 -6.50
CA MET A 141 -2.51 -8.34 -6.37
C MET A 141 -3.29 -9.48 -7.03
N GLN A 142 -2.92 -9.86 -8.26
CA GLN A 142 -3.51 -11.01 -8.96
C GLN A 142 -3.36 -12.30 -8.15
N TYR A 143 -2.20 -12.51 -7.52
CA TYR A 143 -1.96 -13.63 -6.62
C TYR A 143 -2.89 -13.61 -5.40
N LYS A 144 -3.06 -12.45 -4.77
CA LYS A 144 -3.99 -12.27 -3.64
C LYS A 144 -5.46 -12.52 -4.02
N GLU A 145 -5.83 -12.23 -5.26
CA GLU A 145 -7.14 -12.55 -5.84
C GLU A 145 -7.26 -14.01 -6.31
N ARG A 146 -6.24 -14.83 -6.06
CA ARG A 146 -6.15 -16.25 -6.48
C ARG A 146 -6.15 -16.43 -8.00
N ASN A 147 -5.85 -15.38 -8.76
CA ASN A 147 -5.63 -15.44 -10.20
C ASN A 147 -4.17 -15.78 -10.49
N TYR A 148 -3.76 -16.99 -10.10
CA TYR A 148 -2.37 -17.45 -10.16
C TYR A 148 -1.81 -17.45 -11.58
N ASN A 149 -2.62 -17.80 -12.58
CA ASN A 149 -2.20 -17.80 -13.98
C ASN A 149 -1.85 -16.38 -14.46
N ALA A 150 -2.68 -15.39 -14.15
CA ALA A 150 -2.40 -14.00 -14.49
C ALA A 150 -1.18 -13.47 -13.73
N ALA A 151 -1.06 -13.79 -12.44
CA ALA A 151 0.08 -13.40 -11.63
C ALA A 151 1.41 -13.93 -12.20
N ILE A 152 1.46 -15.23 -12.54
CA ILE A 152 2.63 -15.87 -13.14
C ILE A 152 2.98 -15.24 -14.49
N ALA A 153 1.99 -15.00 -15.35
CA ALA A 153 2.22 -14.36 -16.65
C ALA A 153 2.81 -12.96 -16.47
N ASN A 154 2.23 -12.15 -15.58
CA ASN A 154 2.67 -10.80 -15.30
C ASN A 154 4.10 -10.74 -14.75
N TRP A 155 4.43 -11.58 -13.76
CA TRP A 155 5.80 -11.65 -13.25
C TRP A 155 6.81 -12.11 -14.30
N ARG A 156 6.44 -13.01 -15.22
CA ARG A 156 7.30 -13.40 -16.34
C ARG A 156 7.54 -12.25 -17.31
N ASP A 157 6.48 -11.52 -17.66
CA ASP A 157 6.57 -10.35 -18.53
C ASP A 157 7.42 -9.25 -17.91
N MET A 158 7.25 -8.99 -16.61
CA MET A 158 8.08 -8.08 -15.83
C MET A 158 9.57 -8.48 -15.88
N ILE A 159 9.90 -9.75 -15.61
CA ILE A 159 11.30 -10.23 -15.64
C ILE A 159 11.91 -10.06 -17.04
N LYS A 160 11.11 -10.27 -18.09
CA LYS A 160 11.54 -10.10 -19.49
C LYS A 160 11.74 -8.62 -19.84
N ALA A 161 10.85 -7.74 -19.40
CA ALA A 161 10.91 -6.31 -19.66
C ALA A 161 12.03 -5.61 -18.86
N TYR A 162 12.27 -6.05 -17.62
CA TYR A 162 13.18 -5.39 -16.67
C TYR A 162 14.20 -6.38 -16.08
N PRO A 163 15.08 -6.98 -16.91
CA PRO A 163 15.94 -8.11 -16.50
C PRO A 163 17.01 -7.75 -15.45
N GLN A 164 17.32 -6.46 -15.28
CA GLN A 164 18.31 -5.97 -14.32
C GLN A 164 17.69 -5.45 -13.02
N ASP A 165 16.35 -5.44 -12.91
CA ASP A 165 15.68 -4.95 -11.71
C ASP A 165 15.67 -6.02 -10.60
N SER A 166 15.94 -5.59 -9.36
CA SER A 166 16.02 -6.50 -8.20
C SER A 166 14.70 -7.19 -7.89
N SER A 167 13.56 -6.56 -8.20
CA SER A 167 12.24 -7.16 -7.99
C SER A 167 12.02 -8.41 -8.86
N GLY A 168 12.85 -8.64 -9.90
CA GLY A 168 12.86 -9.88 -10.66
C GLY A 168 13.21 -11.13 -9.84
N ILE A 169 14.00 -10.98 -8.76
CA ILE A 169 14.31 -12.10 -7.84
C ILE A 169 13.06 -12.48 -7.04
N GLU A 170 12.39 -11.49 -6.47
CA GLU A 170 11.14 -11.68 -5.71
C GLU A 170 10.04 -12.25 -6.61
N ALA A 171 9.93 -11.77 -7.85
CA ALA A 171 8.99 -12.28 -8.85
C ALA A 171 9.20 -13.77 -9.13
N LYS A 172 10.46 -14.24 -9.25
CA LYS A 172 10.75 -15.68 -9.42
C LYS A 172 10.34 -16.51 -8.20
N LEU A 173 10.56 -15.99 -6.99
CA LEU A 173 10.12 -16.65 -5.77
C LEU A 173 8.58 -16.78 -5.75
N MET A 174 7.87 -15.70 -6.07
CA MET A 174 6.41 -15.70 -6.11
C MET A 174 5.84 -16.65 -7.16
N ILE A 175 6.48 -16.75 -8.34
CA ILE A 175 6.11 -17.75 -9.36
C ILE A 175 6.25 -19.17 -8.79
N ALA A 176 7.37 -19.48 -8.13
CA ALA A 176 7.60 -20.82 -7.57
C ALA A 176 6.56 -21.19 -6.50
N LEU A 177 6.17 -20.23 -5.66
CA LEU A 177 5.13 -20.40 -4.65
C LEU A 177 3.72 -20.57 -5.24
N SER A 178 3.50 -20.13 -6.48
CA SER A 178 2.19 -20.20 -7.14
C SER A 178 1.87 -21.57 -7.76
N PHE A 179 2.81 -22.52 -7.72
CA PHE A 179 2.62 -23.89 -8.21
C PHE A 179 2.34 -24.92 -7.10
N GLN A 180 2.31 -24.50 -5.84
CA GLN A 180 1.99 -25.34 -4.67
C GLN A 180 0.50 -25.28 -4.35
#